data_AF-A0A920S2C8-F1
#
_entry.id   AF-A0A920S2C8-F1
#
_cell.length_a   1.000
_cell.length_b   1.000
_cell.length_c   1.000
_cell.angle_alpha   90.00
_cell.angle_beta   90.00
_cell.angle_gamma   90.00
#
_symmetry.space_group_name_H-M   'P 1'
#
loop_
_entity.id
_entity.type
_entity.pdbx_description
1 polymer ?
#
loop_
_entity_poly.entity_id
_entity_poly.type
_entity_poly.pdbx_seq_one_letter_code
_entity_poly.pdbx_strand_id
1 'polypeptide(L)' 'MDEMKYDMCGAATTIGLIQVVAELNLPINAVFLVPTCENVPSSTATKTR' A
#
# COMPACT_ATOMS: atom_id res chain seq x y z
N MET A 1 6.96 9.47 14.89
CA MET A 1 7.56 8.38 14.11
C MET A 1 6.84 7.05 14.35
N ASP A 2 6.45 6.70 15.59
CA ASP A 2 5.70 5.46 15.87
C ASP A 2 4.48 5.25 14.96
N GLU A 3 3.74 6.32 14.66
CA GLU A 3 2.54 6.24 13.81
C GLU A 3 2.86 6.04 12.31
N MET A 4 4.10 6.26 11.85
CA MET A 4 4.46 6.06 10.45
C MET A 4 4.43 4.58 10.04
N LYS A 5 4.30 3.65 11.00
CA LYS A 5 3.93 2.24 10.71
C LYS A 5 2.57 2.12 9.98
N TYR A 6 1.72 3.14 10.11
CA TYR A 6 0.43 3.24 9.44
C TYR A 6 0.52 3.92 8.06
N ASP A 7 1.70 4.33 7.60
CA ASP A 7 1.90 4.95 6.27
C ASP A 7 1.67 3.96 5.11
N MET A 8 1.46 2.68 5.43
CA MET A 8 1.04 1.62 4.51
C MET A 8 -0.45 1.23 4.65
N CYS A 9 -1.27 2.00 5.37
CA CYS A 9 -2.70 1.71 5.54
C CYS A 9 -3.47 1.69 4.20
N GLY A 10 -3.04 2.45 3.20
CA GLY A 10 -3.60 2.37 1.85
C GLY A 10 -3.39 0.98 1.24
N ALA A 11 -2.17 0.45 1.31
CA ALA A 11 -1.84 -0.90 0.87
C ALA A 11 -2.64 -1.97 1.63
N ALA A 12 -2.73 -1.86 2.96
CA ALA A 12 -3.51 -2.78 3.79
C ALA A 12 -5.00 -2.77 3.40
N THR A 13 -5.57 -1.59 3.15
CA THR A 13 -6.96 -1.44 2.70
C THR A 13 -7.17 -2.05 1.33
N THR A 14 -6.24 -1.86 0.39
CA THR A 14 -6.30 -2.49 -0.93
C THR A 14 -6.29 -4.01 -0.83
N ILE A 15 -5.45 -4.59 0.04
CA ILE A 15 -5.42 -6.04 0.26
C ILE A 15 -6.75 -6.55 0.84
N GLY A 16 -7.33 -5.84 1.82
CA GLY A 16 -8.66 -6.17 2.34
C GLY A 16 -9.76 -6.07 1.27
N LEU A 17 -9.68 -5.08 0.37
CA LEU A 17 -10.61 -4.94 -0.74
C LEU A 17 -10.52 -6.12 -1.72
N ILE A 18 -9.32 -6.63 -2.01
CA ILE A 18 -9.15 -7.83 -2.84
C ILE A 18 -9.92 -9.01 -2.24
N GLN A 19 -9.80 -9.22 -0.93
CA GLN A 19 -10.53 -10.28 -0.22
C GLN A 19 -12.04 -10.12 -0.38
N VAL A 20 -12.58 -8.92 -0.12
CA VAL A 20 -14.02 -8.64 -0.24
C VAL A 20 -14.53 -8.85 -1.67
N VAL A 21 -13.77 -8.41 -2.68
CA VAL A 21 -14.13 -8.59 -4.09
C VAL A 21 -14.20 -10.08 -4.45
N ALA A 22 -13.26 -10.88 -3.95
CA ALA A 22 -13.24 -12.33 -4.14
C ALA A 22 -14.41 -13.03 -3.42
N GLU A 23 -14.68 -12.67 -2.16
CA GLU A 23 -15.77 -13.25 -1.36
C GLU A 23 -17.16 -12.95 -1.93
N LEU A 24 -17.35 -11.76 -2.50
CA LEU A 24 -18.61 -11.36 -3.13
C LEU A 24 -18.80 -11.90 -4.56
N ASN A 25 -17.78 -12.55 -5.13
CA ASN A 25 -17.78 -13.05 -6.51
C ASN A 25 -18.27 -12.01 -7.52
N LEU A 26 -17.76 -10.78 -7.40
CA LEU A 26 -18.20 -9.68 -8.25
C LEU A 26 -17.88 -9.99 -9.72
N PRO A 27 -18.82 -9.79 -10.67
CA PRO A 27 -18.60 -10.09 -12.08
C PRO A 27 -17.81 -8.96 -12.78
N ILE A 28 -16.64 -8.63 -12.24
CA ILE A 28 -15.75 -7.57 -12.73
C ILE A 28 -14.33 -8.09 -12.90
N ASN A 29 -13.60 -7.51 -13.86
CA ASN A 29 -12.16 -7.68 -13.96
C ASN A 29 -11.48 -6.49 -13.26
N ALA A 30 -10.71 -6.75 -12.22
CA ALA A 30 -10.03 -5.73 -11.43
C ALA A 30 -8.52 -6.02 -11.33
N VAL A 31 -7.71 -4.96 -11.31
CA VAL A 31 -6.26 -5.01 -11.08
C VAL A 31 -5.94 -4.14 -9.89
N PHE A 32 -5.16 -4.68 -8.95
CA PHE A 32 -4.76 -3.99 -7.73
C PHE A 32 -3.24 -3.84 -7.72
N LEU A 33 -2.75 -2.65 -7.39
CA LEU A 33 -1.33 -2.32 -7.35
C LEU A 33 -0.96 -1.86 -5.94
N VAL A 34 0.11 -2.43 -5.39
CA VAL A 34 0.59 -2.13 -4.05
C VAL A 34 2.10 -1.84 -4.11
N PRO A 35 2.50 -0.62 -4.48
CA PRO A 35 3.89 -0.20 -4.38
C PRO A 35 4.26 -0.06 -2.90
N THR A 36 5.41 -0.61 -2.51
CA THR A 36 5.90 -0.57 -1.12
C THR A 36 7.34 -0.11 -1.08
N CYS A 37 7.66 0.71 -0.09
CA CYS A 37 9.00 1.16 0.23
C CYS A 37 9.03 1.67 1.68
N GLU A 38 10.23 1.86 2.21
CA GLU A 38 10.42 2.61 3.45
C GLU A 38 11.08 3.96 3.14
N ASN A 39 10.70 4.98 3.89
CA ASN A 39 11.35 6.28 3.83
C ASN A 39 12.38 6.42 4.95
N VAL A 40 13.62 5.99 4.68
CA VAL A 40 14.71 5.97 5.67
C VAL A 40 15.79 7.00 5.30
N PRO A 41 16.20 7.87 6.25
CA PRO A 41 17.36 8.75 6.03
C PRO A 41 18.62 7.95 5.72
N SER A 42 19.29 8.27 4.62
CA SER A 42 20.56 7.65 4.21
C SER A 42 21.36 8.57 3.30
N SER A 43 22.64 8.25 3.06
CA SER A 43 23.50 8.99 2.11
C SER A 43 23.02 8.90 0.66
N THR A 44 22.19 7.91 0.35
CA THR A 44 21.57 7.69 -0.96
C THR A 44 20.08 8.05 -0.98
N ALA A 45 19.54 8.63 0.10
CA ALA A 45 18.15 9.03 0.17
C ALA A 45 17.83 10.17 -0.82
N THR A 46 16.55 10.29 -1.18
CA THR A 46 16.03 11.38 -2.00
C THR A 46 16.40 12.73 -1.38
N LYS A 47 17.03 13.60 -2.16
CA LYS A 47 17.42 14.95 -1.73
C LYS A 47 16.29 15.93 -2.02
N THR A 48 15.88 16.69 -1.01
CA THR A 48 15.22 17.97 -1.24
C THR A 48 16.24 18.89 -1.91
N ARG A 49 15.85 19.49 -3.05
CA ARG A 49 16.69 20.35 -3.89
C ARG A 49 17.72 21.19 -3.12
#